data_AF-A0A2T1GCG8-F1
#
_entry.id   AF-A0A2T1GCG8-F1
#
_cell.length_a   1.000
_cell.length_b   1.000
_cell.length_c   1.000
_cell.angle_alpha   90.00
_cell.angle_beta   90.00
_cell.angle_gamma   90.00
#
_symmetry.space_group_name_H-M   'P 1'
#
loop_
_entity.id
_entity.type
_entity.pdbx_description
1 polymer ?
#
loop_
_entity_poly.entity_id
_entity_poly.type
_entity_poly.pdbx_seq_one_letter_code
_entity_poly.pdbx_strand_id
1 'polypeptide(L)' 'MTVTELFPTLRNLPRADKLKVMQFLVTELAQEEEPALQPGATYEIWSPFDSHEAAHKLAQLLESEAPQA' A
#
# COMPACT_ATOMS: atom_id res chain seq x y z
N MET A 1 22.74 8.93 -9.31
CA MET A 1 22.26 10.06 -10.13
C MET A 1 21.22 10.80 -9.35
N THR A 2 21.25 12.12 -9.40
CA THR A 2 20.21 12.98 -8.84
C THR A 2 19.14 13.27 -9.90
N VAL A 3 17.90 13.54 -9.50
CA VAL A 3 16.81 13.93 -10.43
C VAL A 3 17.20 15.19 -11.22
N THR A 4 17.92 16.10 -10.58
CA THR A 4 18.47 17.31 -11.19
C THR A 4 19.43 17.05 -12.35
N GLU A 5 20.17 15.94 -12.31
CA GLU A 5 21.06 15.52 -13.42
C GLU A 5 20.30 14.91 -14.61
N LEU A 6 19.06 14.43 -14.41
CA LEU A 6 18.25 13.78 -15.46
C LEU A 6 17.44 14.78 -16.30
N PHE A 7 17.06 15.93 -15.72
CA PHE A 7 16.22 16.91 -16.42
C PHE A 7 16.76 17.40 -17.77
N PRO A 8 18.06 17.71 -17.94
CA PRO A 8 18.59 18.13 -19.24
C PRO A 8 18.37 17.06 -20.32
N THR A 9 18.64 15.80 -19.99
CA THR A 9 18.47 14.66 -20.90
C THR A 9 17.00 14.45 -21.25
N LEU A 10 16.11 14.49 -20.26
CA LEU A 10 14.66 14.36 -20.48
C LEU A 10 14.08 15.50 -21.34
N ARG A 11 14.58 16.73 -21.18
CA ARG A 11 14.14 17.88 -21.99
C ARG A 11 14.50 17.73 -23.47
N ASN A 12 15.64 17.10 -23.77
CA ASN A 12 16.12 16.91 -25.13
C ASN A 12 15.43 15.76 -25.88
N LEU A 13 14.64 14.93 -25.20
CA LEU A 13 13.92 13.83 -25.85
C LEU A 13 12.83 14.32 -26.81
N PRO A 14 12.60 13.60 -27.93
CA PRO A 14 11.41 13.76 -28.76
C PRO A 14 10.13 13.57 -27.95
N ARG A 15 9.02 14.18 -28.37
CA ARG A 15 7.72 14.08 -27.67
C ARG A 15 7.29 12.63 -27.43
N ALA A 16 7.49 11.75 -28.42
CA ALA A 16 7.12 10.34 -28.29
C ALA A 16 7.91 9.63 -27.19
N ASP A 17 9.21 9.90 -27.08
CA ASP A 17 10.06 9.24 -26.09
C ASP A 17 9.84 9.80 -24.68
N LYS A 18 9.51 11.10 -24.57
CA LYS A 18 9.02 11.67 -23.29
C LYS A 18 7.78 10.93 -22.78
N LEU A 19 6.82 10.65 -23.66
CA LEU A 19 5.62 9.90 -23.30
C LEU A 19 5.95 8.46 -22.90
N LYS A 20 6.90 7.79 -23.55
CA LYS A 20 7.36 6.45 -23.15
C LYS A 20 8.01 6.46 -21.77
N VAL A 21 8.85 7.46 -21.47
CA VAL A 21 9.47 7.60 -20.14
C VAL A 21 8.41 7.82 -19.07
N MET A 22 7.41 8.68 -19.34
CA MET A 22 6.28 8.86 -18.43
C MET A 22 5.51 7.56 -18.22
N GLN A 23 5.18 6.83 -19.29
CA GLN A 23 4.50 5.54 -19.22
C GLN A 23 5.27 4.55 -18.34
N PHE A 24 6.58 4.43 -18.57
CA PHE A 24 7.47 3.57 -17.80
C PHE A 24 7.43 3.93 -16.31
N LEU A 25 7.65 5.19 -15.96
CA LEU A 25 7.66 5.64 -14.56
C LEU A 25 6.31 5.44 -13.87
N VAL A 26 5.20 5.71 -14.56
CA VAL A 26 3.84 5.48 -14.03
C VAL A 26 3.60 4.00 -13.78
N THR A 27 4.07 3.11 -14.66
CA THR A 27 3.95 1.66 -14.47
C THR A 27 4.78 1.16 -13.29
N GLU A 28 6.01 1.65 -13.11
CA GLU A 28 6.85 1.30 -11.95
C GLU A 28 6.18 1.73 -10.64
N LEU A 29 5.67 2.97 -10.57
CA LEU A 29 4.96 3.48 -9.40
C LEU A 29 3.72 2.64 -9.07
N ALA A 30 2.97 2.19 -10.08
CA ALA A 30 1.81 1.34 -9.87
C ALA A 30 2.16 -0.08 -9.37
N GLN A 31 3.41 -0.53 -9.52
CA GLN A 31 3.88 -1.80 -8.94
C GLN A 31 4.47 -1.65 -7.54
N GLU A 32 4.97 -0.46 -7.20
CA GLU A 32 5.48 -0.13 -5.87
C GLU A 32 4.34 0.13 -4.86
N GLU A 33 3.14 0.48 -5.33
CA GLU A 33 1.95 0.52 -4.48
C GLU A 33 1.56 -0.90 -4.06
N GLU A 34 1.31 -1.10 -2.75
CA GLU A 34 0.75 -2.34 -2.16
C GLU A 34 -0.33 -2.91 -3.10
N PRO A 35 -0.33 -4.24 -3.38
CA PRO A 35 -1.10 -4.80 -4.47
C PRO A 35 -2.55 -4.32 -4.38
N ALA A 36 -2.90 -3.42 -5.29
CA ALA A 36 -4.27 -2.96 -5.42
C ALA A 36 -5.15 -4.20 -5.58
N LEU A 37 -6.22 -4.28 -4.78
CA LEU A 37 -7.12 -5.43 -4.78
C LEU A 37 -7.55 -5.71 -6.22
N GLN A 38 -7.25 -6.91 -6.69
CA GLN A 38 -7.44 -7.31 -8.07
C GLN A 38 -8.94 -7.54 -8.32
N PRO A 39 -9.49 -7.05 -9.44
CA PRO A 39 -10.88 -7.31 -9.80
C PRO A 39 -11.15 -8.82 -9.88
N GLY A 40 -12.16 -9.29 -9.13
CA GLY A 40 -12.57 -10.69 -9.11
C GLY A 40 -11.74 -11.61 -8.21
N ALA A 41 -10.73 -11.11 -7.51
CA ALA A 41 -10.03 -11.87 -6.48
C ALA A 41 -10.84 -11.89 -5.17
N THR A 42 -10.78 -13.04 -4.47
CA THR A 42 -11.31 -13.18 -3.11
C THR A 42 -10.18 -13.01 -2.12
N TYR A 43 -10.34 -12.08 -1.19
CA TYR A 43 -9.36 -11.78 -0.15
C TYR A 43 -9.91 -12.26 1.18
N GLU A 44 -9.08 -12.99 1.94
CA GLU A 44 -9.43 -13.32 3.32
C GLU A 44 -9.42 -12.03 4.14
N ILE A 45 -10.58 -11.68 4.69
CA ILE A 45 -10.71 -10.57 5.63
C ILE A 45 -10.29 -11.12 6.98
N TRP A 46 -9.25 -10.54 7.58
CA TRP A 46 -8.92 -10.77 8.98
C TRP A 46 -10.01 -10.15 9.87
N SER A 47 -11.09 -10.90 10.04
CA SER A 47 -12.24 -10.50 10.84
C SER A 47 -12.03 -10.93 12.30
N PRO A 48 -12.37 -10.07 13.28
CA PRO A 48 -12.48 -10.50 14.67
C PRO A 48 -13.65 -11.47 14.90
N PHE A 49 -14.58 -11.59 13.94
CA PHE A 49 -15.71 -12.50 13.99
C PHE A 49 -15.20 -13.95 14.05
N ASP A 50 -15.67 -14.72 15.04
CA ASP A 50 -15.20 -16.08 15.39
C ASP A 50 -13.70 -16.21 15.74
N SER A 51 -12.99 -15.10 16.00
CA SER A 51 -11.61 -15.13 16.48
C SER A 51 -11.54 -15.31 17.99
N HIS A 52 -11.09 -16.49 18.42
CA HIS A 52 -10.86 -16.81 19.83
C HIS A 52 -9.77 -15.92 20.44
N GLU A 53 -8.75 -15.55 19.65
CA GLU A 53 -7.70 -14.63 20.10
C GLU A 53 -8.26 -13.22 20.36
N ALA A 54 -9.14 -12.73 19.48
CA ALA A 54 -9.80 -11.42 19.66
C ALA A 54 -10.67 -11.40 20.92
N ALA A 55 -11.45 -12.47 21.15
CA ALA A 55 -12.24 -12.62 22.37
C ALA A 55 -11.37 -12.64 23.64
N HIS A 56 -10.23 -13.35 23.60
CA HIS A 56 -9.30 -13.41 24.72
C HIS A 56 -8.67 -12.05 25.03
N LYS A 57 -8.22 -11.29 24.02
CA LYS A 57 -7.67 -9.94 24.21
C LYS A 57 -8.69 -8.98 24.79
N LEU A 58 -9.94 -9.05 24.33
CA LEU A 58 -11.02 -8.23 24.88
C LEU A 58 -11.25 -8.52 26.36
N ALA A 59 -11.27 -9.80 26.75
CA ALA A 59 -11.45 -10.21 28.15
C ALA A 59 -10.34 -9.65 29.05
N GLN A 60 -9.08 -9.76 28.62
CA GLN A 60 -7.94 -9.19 29.36
C GLN A 60 -8.05 -7.67 29.53
N LEU A 61 -8.48 -6.96 28.47
CA LEU A 61 -8.67 -5.51 28.54
C LEU A 61 -9.73 -5.15 29.59
N LEU A 62 -10.89 -5.81 29.54
CA LEU A 62 -11.99 -5.57 30.49
C LEU A 62 -11.59 -5.85 31.94
N GLU A 63 -10.79 -6.90 32.18
CA GLU A 63 -10.24 -7.19 33.50
C GLU A 63 -9.26 -6.11 33.97
N SER A 64 -8.45 -5.56 33.06
CA SER A 64 -7.50 -4.49 33.38
C SER A 64 -8.18 -3.14 33.66
N GLU A 65 -9.37 -2.91 33.09
CA GLU A 65 -10.16 -1.69 33.24
C GLU A 65 -11.26 -1.80 34.31
N ALA A 66 -11.41 -2.98 34.93
CA ALA A 66 -12.38 -3.17 36.00
C ALA A 66 -12.08 -2.18 37.15
N PRO A 67 -13.06 -1.41 37.62
CA PRO A 67 -12.84 -0.47 38.71
C PRO A 67 -12.38 -1.25 39.95
N GLN A 68 -11.23 -0.88 40.49
CA GLN A 68 -10.77 -1.39 41.78
C GLN A 68 -11.79 -0.96 42.84
N ALA A 69 -12.49 -1.94 43.41
CA ALA A 69 -13.42 -1.75 44.52
C ALA A 69 -12.68 -1.42 45.81
#